data_AF-U3GY01-F1
#
_entry.id   AF-U3GY01-F1
#
_cell.length_a   1.000
_cell.length_b   1.000
_cell.length_c   1.000
_cell.angle_alpha   90.00
_cell.angle_beta   90.00
_cell.angle_gamma   90.00
#
_symmetry.space_group_name_H-M   'P 1'
#
loop_
_entity.id
_entity.type
_entity.pdbx_description
1 polymer ?
#
loop_
_entity_poly.entity_id
_entity_poly.type
_entity_poly.pdbx_seq_one_letter_code
_entity_poly.pdbx_strand_id
1 'polypeptide(L)'
;MEAFVEPETIVNEMSVVLVDTDGEHIRRPIGGPKGIDVIANQLGVPVYDVEETGYPQRMRDRIERDHILRKRAEQAQRRAQRQQD
;
A
#
# COMPACT_ATOMS: atom_id res chain seq x y z
N MET A 1 6.47 10.14 -7.48
CA MET A 1 6.12 9.38 -6.27
C MET A 1 5.27 10.28 -5.39
N GLU A 2 4.40 9.71 -4.57
CA GLU A 2 3.50 10.43 -3.67
C GLU A 2 3.45 9.73 -2.31
N ALA A 3 3.22 10.48 -1.24
CA ALA A 3 3.08 9.99 0.12
C ALA A 3 1.64 10.20 0.61
N PHE A 4 1.09 9.20 1.27
CA PHE A 4 -0.25 9.24 1.85
C PHE A 4 -0.16 8.94 3.34
N VAL A 5 -0.57 9.88 4.18
CA VAL A 5 -0.63 9.70 5.63
C VAL A 5 -1.91 8.94 5.96
N GLU A 6 -1.75 7.84 6.68
CA GLU A 6 -2.86 7.09 7.27
C GLU A 6 -2.96 7.44 8.76
N PRO A 7 -4.15 7.77 9.26
CA PRO A 7 -4.34 8.03 10.68
C PRO A 7 -4.10 6.77 11.50
N GLU A 8 -3.86 6.96 12.80
CA GLU A 8 -3.84 5.87 13.76
C GLU A 8 -5.21 5.18 13.83
N THR A 9 -5.20 3.86 13.97
CA THR A 9 -6.39 3.04 14.17
C THR A 9 -6.23 2.24 15.47
N ILE A 10 -7.27 1.51 15.88
CA ILE A 10 -7.23 0.65 17.09
C ILE A 10 -6.07 -0.35 17.07
N VAL A 11 -5.65 -0.81 15.88
CA VAL A 11 -4.65 -1.88 15.74
C VAL A 11 -3.37 -1.47 14.99
N ASN A 12 -3.33 -0.26 14.42
CA ASN A 12 -2.19 0.23 13.65
C ASN A 12 -1.83 1.65 14.07
N GLU A 13 -0.54 1.89 14.28
CA GLU A 13 0.01 3.24 14.47
C GLU A 13 -0.18 4.09 13.21
N MET A 14 -0.20 5.42 13.40
CA MET A 14 -0.14 6.39 12.30
C MET A 14 1.06 6.09 11.39
N SER A 15 0.83 6.07 10.09
CA SER A 15 1.84 5.65 9.12
C SER A 15 1.79 6.47 7.84
N VAL A 16 2.86 6.37 7.05
CA VAL A 16 2.91 6.90 5.69
C VAL A 16 3.00 5.75 4.70
N VAL A 17 2.20 5.82 3.64
CA VAL A 17 2.29 4.96 2.47
C VAL A 17 2.95 5.73 1.34
N LEU A 18 4.11 5.25 0.90
CA LEU A 18 4.78 5.77 -0.28
C LEU A 18 4.37 4.96 -1.49
N VAL A 19 3.91 5.64 -2.53
CA VAL A 19 3.47 5.03 -3.78
C VAL A 19 4.32 5.54 -4.93
N ASP A 20 4.95 4.61 -5.65
CA ASP A 20 5.74 4.94 -6.83
C ASP A 20 4.89 5.20 -8.08
N THR A 21 5.52 5.39 -9.23
CA THR A 21 4.83 5.66 -10.51
C THR A 21 4.05 4.46 -11.06
N ASP A 22 4.42 3.25 -10.68
CA ASP A 22 3.82 2.00 -11.16
C ASP A 22 2.75 1.44 -10.21
N GLY A 23 2.57 2.10 -9.06
CA GLY A 23 1.62 1.69 -8.02
C GLY A 23 2.20 0.70 -7.03
N GLU A 24 3.51 0.42 -7.07
CA GLU A 24 4.18 -0.23 -5.96
C GLU A 24 4.12 0.68 -4.74
N HIS A 25 4.02 0.07 -3.57
CA HIS A 25 3.87 0.83 -2.35
C HIS A 25 4.59 0.19 -1.17
N ILE A 26 5.04 1.05 -0.27
CA ILE A 26 5.56 0.66 1.04
C ILE A 26 4.86 1.45 2.14
N ARG A 27 4.63 0.82 3.29
CA ARG A 27 4.03 1.44 4.48
C ARG A 27 5.05 1.51 5.61
N ARG A 28 5.17 2.67 6.26
CA ARG A 28 6.08 2.88 7.41
C ARG A 28 5.41 3.66 8.53
N PRO A 29 5.42 3.18 9.79
CA PRO A 29 4.98 3.97 10.94
C PRO A 29 5.81 5.24 11.08
N ILE A 30 5.17 6.34 11.52
CA ILE A 30 5.84 7.65 11.63
C ILE A 30 5.89 8.19 13.07
N GLY A 31 5.44 7.41 14.06
CA GLY A 31 5.53 7.80 15.48
C GLY A 31 4.56 8.92 15.88
N GLY A 32 3.45 9.07 15.15
CA GLY A 32 2.38 10.03 15.44
C GLY A 32 2.45 11.33 14.64
N PRO A 33 1.60 12.33 14.98
CA PRO A 33 1.38 13.52 14.14
C PRO A 33 2.63 14.36 13.85
N LYS A 34 3.58 14.43 14.79
CA LYS A 34 4.85 15.15 14.58
C LYS A 34 5.70 14.54 13.47
N GLY A 35 5.52 13.26 13.16
CA GLY A 35 6.18 12.59 12.05
C GLY A 35 5.75 13.15 10.69
N ILE A 36 4.54 13.71 10.58
CA ILE A 36 4.03 14.27 9.32
C ILE A 36 4.91 15.42 8.85
N ASP A 37 5.24 16.37 9.73
CA ASP A 37 6.09 17.52 9.39
C ASP A 37 7.49 17.07 8.95
N VAL A 38 8.06 16.07 9.62
CA VAL A 38 9.38 15.51 9.27
C VAL A 38 9.33 14.91 7.87
N ILE A 39 8.32 14.10 7.59
CA ILE A 39 8.12 13.44 6.30
C ILE A 39 7.89 14.46 5.18
N ALA A 40 7.03 15.46 5.40
CA ALA A 40 6.76 16.52 4.44
C ALA A 40 8.01 17.31 4.07
N ASN A 41 8.89 17.56 5.04
CA ASN A 41 10.15 18.27 4.79
C ASN A 41 11.24 17.40 4.17
N GLN A 42 11.31 16.11 4.51
CA GLN A 42 12.42 15.24 4.09
C GLN A 42 12.20 14.55 2.75
N LEU A 43 10.98 14.16 2.41
CA LEU A 43 10.75 13.30 1.25
C LEU A 43 10.77 14.03 -0.10
N GLY A 44 10.49 15.33 -0.13
CA GLY A 44 10.48 16.11 -1.38
C GLY A 44 9.41 15.66 -2.40
N VAL A 45 8.39 14.92 -1.94
CA VAL A 45 7.25 14.46 -2.75
C VAL A 45 5.95 15.03 -2.19
N PRO A 46 4.87 15.12 -2.98
CA PRO A 46 3.57 15.50 -2.46
C PRO A 46 3.13 14.55 -1.34
N VAL A 47 2.64 15.13 -0.24
CA VAL A 47 2.09 14.41 0.91
C VAL A 47 0.59 14.73 1.00
N TYR A 48 -0.23 13.70 1.11
CA TYR A 48 -1.69 13.80 1.18
C TYR A 48 -2.23 13.08 2.41
N ASP A 49 -3.36 13.53 2.93
CA ASP A 49 -4.17 12.74 3.84
C ASP A 49 -4.96 11.69 3.04
N VAL A 50 -4.83 10.42 3.44
CA VAL A 50 -5.54 9.32 2.76
C VAL A 50 -7.05 9.38 2.96
N GLU A 51 -7.54 9.94 4.07
CA GLU A 51 -8.98 10.03 4.33
C GLU A 51 -9.65 11.08 3.45
N GLU A 52 -8.89 12.13 3.08
CA GLU A 52 -9.36 13.17 2.17
C GLU A 52 -9.25 12.77 0.70
N THR A 53 -8.10 12.20 0.31
CA THR A 53 -7.78 11.96 -1.12
C THR A 53 -8.05 10.53 -1.58
N GLY A 54 -8.05 9.58 -0.64
CA GLY A 54 -7.92 8.17 -0.93
C GLY A 54 -6.56 7.82 -1.54
N TYR A 55 -6.33 6.52 -1.74
CA TYR A 55 -5.16 6.06 -2.47
C TYR A 55 -5.20 6.47 -3.95
N PRO A 56 -4.05 6.53 -4.64
CA PRO A 56 -4.05 6.81 -6.06
C PRO A 56 -4.50 5.58 -6.86
N GLN A 57 -5.10 5.80 -8.03
CA GLN A 57 -5.67 4.73 -8.86
C GLN A 57 -4.63 3.65 -9.22
N ARG A 58 -3.39 4.06 -9.54
CA ARG A 58 -2.30 3.12 -9.88
C ARG A 58 -1.99 2.10 -8.78
N MET A 59 -2.05 2.49 -7.51
CA MET A 59 -1.87 1.56 -6.38
C MET A 59 -3.05 0.59 -6.28
N ARG A 60 -4.29 1.09 -6.42
CA ARG A 60 -5.48 0.24 -6.43
C ARG A 60 -5.43 -0.80 -7.55
N ASP A 61 -5.10 -0.37 -8.76
CA ASP A 61 -4.97 -1.24 -9.93
C ASP A 61 -3.89 -2.30 -9.73
N ARG A 62 -2.78 -1.92 -9.08
CA ARG A 62 -1.70 -2.86 -8.77
C ARG A 62 -2.14 -3.93 -7.77
N ILE A 63 -2.78 -3.52 -6.67
CA ILE A 63 -3.30 -4.43 -5.64
C ILE A 63 -4.30 -5.43 -6.26
N GLU A 64 -5.21 -4.94 -7.10
CA GLU A 64 -6.20 -5.80 -7.76
C GLU A 64 -5.53 -6.81 -8.70
N ARG A 65 -4.56 -6.36 -9.50
CA ARG A 65 -3.78 -7.23 -10.39
C ARG A 65 -3.07 -8.33 -9.61
N ASP A 66 -2.37 -7.97 -8.53
CA ASP A 66 -1.58 -8.92 -7.73
C ASP A 66 -2.50 -9.94 -7.04
N HIS A 67 -3.68 -9.52 -6.58
CA HIS A 67 -4.70 -10.41 -6.03
C HIS A 67 -5.22 -11.43 -7.05
N ILE A 68 -5.53 -10.98 -8.27
CA ILE A 68 -5.96 -11.87 -9.37
C ILE A 68 -4.86 -12.89 -9.69
N LEU A 69 -3.61 -12.44 -9.80
CA LEU A 69 -2.47 -13.31 -10.11
C LEU A 69 -2.26 -14.36 -9.01
N ARG A 70 -2.31 -13.95 -7.73
CA ARG A 70 -2.22 -14.88 -6.60
C ARG A 70 -3.30 -15.95 -6.65
N LYS A 71 -4.57 -15.56 -6.87
CA LYS A 71 -5.68 -16.52 -6.98
C LYS A 71 -5.49 -17.51 -8.13
N ARG A 72 -4.98 -17.05 -9.28
CA ARG A 72 -4.68 -17.92 -10.42
C ARG A 72 -3.57 -18.92 -10.11
N ALA A 73 -2.51 -18.47 -9.44
CA ALA A 73 -1.42 -19.33 -9.00
C ALA A 73 -1.90 -20.41 -8.02
N GLU A 74 -2.70 -20.02 -7.01
CA GLU A 74 -3.31 -20.97 -6.06
C GLU A 74 -4.21 -22.00 -6.76
N GLN A 75 -5.01 -21.59 -7.74
CA GLN A 75 -5.84 -22.52 -8.52
C GLN A 75 -4.99 -23.49 -9.36
N ALA A 76 -3.91 -23.02 -9.98
CA ALA A 76 -3.00 -23.87 -10.73
C ALA A 76 -2.33 -24.91 -9.81
N GLN A 77 -1.85 -24.49 -8.63
CA GLN A 77 -1.28 -25.39 -7.62
C GLN A 77 -2.30 -26.45 -7.17
N ARG A 78 -3.54 -26.05 -6.86
CA ARG A 78 -4.62 -26.99 -6.48
C ARG A 78 -4.96 -28.00 -7.60
N ARG A 79 -4.85 -27.60 -8.86
CA ARG A 79 -5.06 -28.51 -10.01
C ARG A 79 -3.90 -29.48 -10.16
N ALA A 80 -2.66 -29.01 -9.98
CA ALA A 80 -1.47 -29.85 -10.04
C ALA A 80 -1.48 -30.92 -8.93
N GLN A 81 -1.81 -30.54 -7.69
CA GLN A 81 -1.89 -31.48 -6.56
C GLN A 81 -2.90 -32.60 -6.83
N ARG A 82 -4.10 -32.25 -7.32
CA ARG A 82 -5.16 -33.23 -7.64
C ARG A 82 -4.84 -34.17 -8.80
N GLN A 83 -3.85 -33.85 -9.64
CA GLN A 83 -3.39 -34.74 -10.71
C GLN A 83 -2.28 -35.69 -10.25
N GLN A 84 -1.69 -35.43 -9.08
CA GLN A 84 -0.63 -36.24 -8.47
C GLN A 84 -1.17 -37.27 -7.47
N ASP A 85 -2.40 -37.07 -6.98
CA ASP A 85 -3.16 -38.00 -6.13
C ASP A 85 -3.98 -38.98 -6.97
#